data_AF-A0A7G2LY62-F1
#
_entry.id   AF-A0A7G2LY62-F1
#
_cell.length_a   1.000
_cell.length_b   1.000
_cell.length_c   1.000
_cell.angle_alpha   90.00
_cell.angle_beta   90.00
_cell.angle_gamma   90.00
#
_symmetry.space_group_name_H-M   'P 1'
#
loop_
_entity.id
_entity.type
_entity.pdbx_description
1 polymer ?
#
loop_
_entity_poly.entity_id
_entity_poly.type
_entity_poly.pdbx_seq_one_letter_code
_entity_poly.pdbx_strand_id
1 'polypeptide(L)'
;RSGEVTILPEQDRKVYFHWLENIEPWCISRQLWWGHQIPVWFDHEGNEYCASTSEEAVAKVKERFGDEVQVELREGSSSFVKSGGKLVSVGIYRDPDVLDTWFSSGLWPIGTLGWPEQTAELEKYFPTSVLVTGFDI
;
A
#
# COMPACT_ATOMS: atom_id res chain seq x y z
N ARG A 1 -3.08 21.15 17.90
CA ARG A 1 -3.13 22.38 17.08
C ARG A 1 -1.87 23.22 17.35
N SER A 2 -0.72 22.75 16.87
CA SER A 2 0.61 23.36 17.04
C SER A 2 0.78 24.70 16.32
N GLY A 3 -0.06 24.97 15.31
CA GLY A 3 0.08 26.13 14.42
C GLY A 3 0.94 25.84 13.19
N GLU A 4 1.44 24.61 13.02
CA GLU A 4 2.27 24.19 11.89
C GLU A 4 1.52 24.26 10.55
N VAL A 5 0.20 24.04 10.56
CA VAL A 5 -0.67 24.17 9.40
C VAL A 5 -1.72 25.25 9.67
N THR A 6 -1.82 26.21 8.76
CA THR A 6 -2.86 27.24 8.76
C THR A 6 -3.92 26.90 7.72
N ILE A 7 -5.18 26.78 8.13
CA ILE A 7 -6.32 26.45 7.26
C ILE A 7 -7.11 27.74 6.99
N LEU A 8 -7.36 28.02 5.70
CA LEU A 8 -8.15 29.15 5.23
C LEU A 8 -9.27 28.65 4.32
N PRO A 9 -10.50 29.17 4.44
CA PRO A 9 -10.99 30.10 5.47
C PRO A 9 -10.92 29.53 6.89
N GLU A 10 -10.78 30.41 7.90
CA GLU A 10 -10.61 29.97 9.30
C GLU A 10 -11.79 29.12 9.81
N GLN A 11 -12.98 29.31 9.25
CA GLN A 11 -14.19 28.57 9.62
C GLN A 11 -14.05 27.06 9.37
N ASP A 12 -13.36 26.66 8.29
CA ASP A 12 -13.20 25.26 7.90
C ASP A 12 -12.25 24.50 8.83
N ARG A 13 -11.41 25.23 9.56
CA ARG A 13 -10.49 24.67 10.55
C ARG A 13 -11.20 23.82 11.59
N LYS A 14 -12.39 24.25 12.04
CA LYS A 14 -13.16 23.49 13.04
C LYS A 14 -13.66 22.16 12.46
N VAL A 15 -14.14 22.19 11.22
CA VAL A 15 -14.66 21.01 10.50
C VAL A 15 -13.54 19.99 10.31
N TYR A 16 -12.39 20.43 9.78
CA TYR A 16 -11.24 19.57 9.52
C TYR A 16 -10.73 18.86 10.79
N PHE A 17 -10.52 19.60 11.88
CA PHE A 17 -10.04 18.98 13.12
C PHE A 17 -11.10 18.10 13.78
N HIS A 18 -12.38 18.47 13.72
CA HIS A 18 -13.44 17.60 14.22
C HIS A 18 -13.47 16.27 13.45
N TRP A 19 -13.28 16.30 12.13
CA TRP A 19 -13.19 15.07 11.33
C TRP A 19 -11.97 14.23 11.74
N LEU A 20 -10.78 14.82 11.83
CA LEU A 20 -9.56 14.10 12.25
C LEU A 20 -9.66 13.48 13.66
N GLU A 21 -10.32 14.17 14.59
CA GLU A 21 -10.50 13.70 15.98
C GLU A 21 -11.44 12.48 16.08
N ASN A 22 -12.30 12.26 15.07
CA ASN A 22 -13.29 11.19 15.04
C ASN A 22 -13.12 10.24 13.84
N ILE A 23 -11.95 10.24 13.21
CA ILE A 23 -11.70 9.42 12.03
C ILE A 23 -11.71 7.92 12.39
N GLU A 24 -12.35 7.12 11.54
CA GLU A 24 -12.40 5.67 11.65
C GLU A 24 -11.32 5.01 10.77
N PRO A 25 -11.02 3.71 10.97
CA PRO A 25 -10.08 2.98 10.11
C PRO A 25 -10.43 3.12 8.62
N TRP A 26 -9.45 3.51 7.82
CA TRP A 26 -9.61 3.64 6.38
C TRP A 26 -9.46 2.28 5.69
N CYS A 27 -10.57 1.75 5.17
CA CYS A 27 -10.52 0.61 4.26
C CYS A 27 -9.92 1.08 2.92
N ILE A 28 -8.65 0.74 2.67
CA ILE A 28 -7.90 1.14 1.47
C ILE A 28 -8.04 0.17 0.29
N SER A 29 -8.63 -1.02 0.47
CA SER A 29 -8.80 -2.00 -0.62
C SER A 29 -10.08 -1.73 -1.42
N ARG A 30 -10.03 -1.99 -2.73
CA ARG A 30 -11.15 -1.82 -3.65
C ARG A 30 -11.21 -2.99 -4.63
N GLN A 31 -12.38 -3.61 -4.75
CA GLN A 31 -12.68 -4.62 -5.78
C GLN A 31 -12.98 -3.95 -7.12
N LEU A 32 -11.99 -3.25 -7.68
CA LEU A 32 -12.08 -2.54 -8.95
C LEU A 32 -10.99 -3.02 -9.92
N TRP A 33 -11.21 -2.82 -11.21
CA TRP A 33 -10.26 -3.26 -12.24
C TRP A 33 -9.17 -2.22 -12.55
N TRP A 34 -9.39 -0.96 -12.17
CA TRP A 34 -8.45 0.13 -12.43
C TRP A 34 -7.96 0.73 -11.12
N GLY A 35 -6.63 0.69 -10.94
CA GLY A 35 -5.95 1.23 -9.77
C GLY A 35 -4.59 0.56 -9.58
N HIS A 36 -3.87 0.96 -8.54
CA HIS A 36 -2.62 0.31 -8.18
C HIS A 36 -2.93 -1.01 -7.47
N GLN A 37 -2.60 -2.14 -8.07
CA GLN A 37 -2.81 -3.45 -7.43
C GLN A 37 -2.07 -3.51 -6.08
N ILE A 38 -2.74 -4.01 -5.04
CA ILE A 38 -2.16 -4.10 -3.70
C ILE A 38 -0.93 -5.03 -3.75
N PRO A 39 0.24 -4.61 -3.23
CA PRO A 39 1.48 -5.39 -3.29
C PRO A 39 1.53 -6.45 -2.16
N VAL A 40 0.43 -7.14 -1.90
CA VAL A 40 0.35 -8.23 -0.91
C VAL A 40 0.16 -9.54 -1.64
N TRP A 41 0.90 -10.55 -1.25
CA TRP A 41 0.84 -11.89 -1.80
C TRP A 41 0.35 -12.86 -0.74
N PHE A 42 -0.41 -13.87 -1.17
CA PHE A 42 -0.98 -14.89 -0.30
C PHE A 42 -0.50 -16.28 -0.68
N ASP A 43 -0.25 -17.10 0.32
CA ASP A 43 0.02 -18.53 0.14
C ASP A 43 -1.21 -19.41 0.40
N HIS A 44 -1.01 -20.73 0.45
CA HIS A 44 -2.06 -21.72 0.67
C HIS A 44 -2.60 -21.77 2.11
N GLU A 45 -1.89 -21.20 3.08
CA GLU A 45 -2.31 -21.12 4.48
C GLU A 45 -2.98 -19.77 4.80
N GLY A 46 -3.03 -18.86 3.82
CA GLY A 46 -3.54 -17.50 3.99
C GLY A 46 -2.53 -16.54 4.63
N ASN A 47 -1.24 -16.87 4.63
CA ASN A 47 -0.22 -15.94 5.11
C ASN A 47 -0.01 -14.81 4.10
N GLU A 48 0.24 -13.61 4.61
CA GLU A 48 0.42 -12.38 3.84
C GLU A 48 1.90 -12.00 3.69
N TYR A 49 2.28 -11.61 2.48
CA TYR A 49 3.63 -11.14 2.15
C TYR A 49 3.56 -9.83 1.39
N CYS A 50 3.81 -8.70 2.06
CA CYS A 50 3.86 -7.39 1.41
C CYS A 50 5.19 -7.23 0.64
N ALA A 51 5.14 -7.19 -0.68
CA ALA A 51 6.31 -7.12 -1.56
C ALA A 51 5.97 -6.44 -2.89
N SER A 52 6.81 -5.51 -3.31
CA SER A 52 6.59 -4.69 -4.52
C SER A 52 6.78 -5.50 -5.80
N THR A 53 7.55 -6.58 -5.73
CA THR A 53 7.88 -7.46 -6.86
C THR A 53 7.58 -8.93 -6.53
N SER A 54 7.41 -9.75 -7.56
CA SER A 54 7.27 -11.19 -7.40
C SER A 54 8.50 -11.84 -6.79
N GLU A 55 9.69 -11.33 -7.11
CA GLU A 55 10.96 -11.87 -6.64
C GLU A 55 11.12 -11.67 -5.13
N GLU A 56 10.76 -10.48 -4.62
CA GLU A 56 10.72 -10.20 -3.19
C GLU A 56 9.67 -11.06 -2.47
N ALA A 57 8.49 -11.25 -3.08
CA ALA A 57 7.46 -12.11 -2.52
C ALA A 57 7.94 -13.56 -2.38
N VAL A 58 8.57 -14.08 -3.44
CA VAL A 58 9.18 -15.43 -3.44
C VAL A 58 10.26 -15.55 -2.36
N ALA A 59 11.11 -14.53 -2.19
CA ALA A 59 12.13 -14.53 -1.15
C ALA A 59 11.51 -14.64 0.25
N LYS A 60 10.49 -13.83 0.55
CA LYS A 60 9.79 -13.87 1.85
C LYS A 60 9.08 -15.20 2.10
N VAL A 61 8.54 -15.83 1.06
CA VAL A 61 7.92 -17.16 1.16
C VAL A 61 8.96 -18.24 1.44
N LYS A 62 10.13 -18.16 0.79
CA LYS A 62 11.26 -19.08 1.04
C LYS A 62 11.85 -18.93 2.42
N GLU A 63 11.94 -17.71 2.97
CA GLU A 63 12.33 -17.49 4.36
C GLU A 63 11.44 -18.26 5.35
N ARG A 64 10.16 -18.45 4.99
CA ARG A 64 9.18 -19.18 5.81
C ARG A 64 9.23 -20.69 5.62
N PHE A 65 9.20 -21.16 4.37
CA PHE A 65 9.03 -22.58 4.05
C PHE A 65 10.34 -23.32 3.77
N GLY A 66 11.47 -22.62 3.69
CA GLY A 66 12.78 -23.16 3.34
C GLY A 66 13.10 -23.01 1.85
N ASP A 67 14.39 -22.86 1.55
CA ASP A 67 14.90 -22.65 0.18
C ASP A 67 14.65 -23.84 -0.76
N GLU A 68 14.44 -25.03 -0.20
CA GLU A 68 14.13 -26.24 -0.97
C GLU A 68 12.72 -26.26 -1.55
N VAL A 69 11.80 -25.42 -1.06
CA VAL A 69 10.41 -25.38 -1.53
C VAL A 69 10.35 -24.58 -2.83
N GLN A 70 9.74 -25.19 -3.85
CA GLN A 70 9.47 -24.51 -5.10
C GLN A 70 8.34 -23.50 -4.89
N VAL A 71 8.52 -22.27 -5.36
CA VAL A 71 7.49 -21.23 -5.28
C VAL A 71 7.03 -20.90 -6.70
N GLU A 72 5.72 -21.02 -6.94
CA GLU A 72 5.10 -20.77 -8.23
C GLU A 72 4.16 -19.56 -8.12
N LEU A 73 4.19 -18.66 -9.11
CA LEU A 73 3.22 -17.58 -9.19
C LEU A 73 1.92 -18.09 -9.81
N ARG A 74 0.79 -17.73 -9.20
CA ARG A 74 -0.56 -18.10 -9.61
C ARG A 74 -1.42 -16.86 -9.76
N GLU A 75 -2.45 -16.97 -10.59
CA GLU A 75 -3.51 -15.97 -10.70
C GLU A 75 -4.73 -16.42 -9.89
N GLY A 76 -5.23 -15.55 -9.01
CA GLY A 76 -6.52 -15.69 -8.33
C GLY A 76 -6.61 -16.71 -7.19
N SER A 77 -5.71 -17.69 -7.08
CA SER A 77 -5.71 -18.64 -5.96
C SER A 77 -4.35 -19.27 -5.70
N SER A 78 -4.08 -19.59 -4.45
CA SER A 78 -2.89 -20.34 -4.03
C SER A 78 -3.04 -21.85 -4.27
N SER A 79 -1.91 -22.55 -4.30
CA SER A 79 -1.87 -24.01 -4.44
C SER A 79 -0.75 -24.59 -3.60
N PHE A 80 -0.77 -25.90 -3.31
CA PHE A 80 0.35 -26.54 -2.64
C PHE A 80 0.50 -28.00 -3.05
N VAL A 81 1.73 -28.50 -3.01
CA VAL A 81 2.06 -29.90 -3.27
C VAL A 81 2.88 -30.45 -2.11
N LYS A 82 2.41 -31.56 -1.53
CA LYS A 82 3.15 -32.32 -0.52
C LYS A 82 3.60 -33.67 -1.08
N SER A 83 4.82 -34.07 -0.74
CA SER A 83 5.36 -35.41 -1.04
C SER A 83 5.93 -36.00 0.24
N GLY A 84 5.50 -37.22 0.60
CA GLY A 84 5.90 -37.85 1.86
C GLY A 84 5.56 -37.02 3.11
N GLY A 85 4.51 -36.19 3.06
CA GLY A 85 4.12 -35.28 4.14
C GLY A 85 4.91 -33.96 4.21
N LYS A 86 5.99 -33.81 3.45
CA LYS A 86 6.75 -32.55 3.36
C LYS A 86 6.21 -31.66 2.24
N LEU A 87 6.13 -30.35 2.49
CA LEU A 87 5.80 -29.36 1.47
C LEU A 87 6.95 -29.28 0.45
N VAL A 88 6.61 -29.35 -0.84
CA VAL A 88 7.59 -29.37 -1.95
C VAL A 88 7.39 -28.21 -2.92
N SER A 89 6.13 -27.81 -3.14
CA SER A 89 5.79 -26.63 -3.94
C SER A 89 4.65 -25.85 -3.30
N VAL A 90 4.73 -24.52 -3.36
CA VAL A 90 3.68 -23.59 -2.95
C VAL A 90 3.41 -22.59 -4.08
N GLY A 91 2.15 -22.47 -4.46
CA GLY A 91 1.65 -21.45 -5.37
C GLY A 91 1.20 -20.24 -4.58
N ILE A 92 1.73 -19.07 -4.90
CA ILE A 92 1.33 -17.79 -4.32
C ILE A 92 0.61 -16.93 -5.35
N TYR A 93 -0.32 -16.09 -4.91
CA TYR A 93 -1.01 -15.14 -5.77
C TYR A 93 -1.01 -13.76 -5.14
N ARG A 94 -0.99 -12.72 -5.97
CA ARG A 94 -1.10 -11.33 -5.52
C ARG A 94 -2.56 -10.98 -5.27
N ASP A 95 -2.82 -10.17 -4.25
CA ASP A 95 -4.13 -9.62 -3.93
C ASP A 95 -4.80 -9.07 -5.21
N PRO A 96 -6.01 -9.53 -5.56
CA PRO A 96 -6.71 -9.05 -6.74
C PRO A 96 -7.22 -7.60 -6.57
N ASP A 97 -7.29 -7.08 -5.36
CA ASP A 97 -7.76 -5.72 -5.10
C ASP A 97 -6.75 -4.66 -5.57
N VAL A 98 -7.29 -3.47 -5.83
CA VAL A 98 -6.51 -2.25 -6.06
C VAL A 98 -6.65 -1.30 -4.88
N LEU A 99 -5.67 -0.42 -4.72
CA LEU A 99 -5.70 0.65 -3.73
C LEU A 99 -6.75 1.71 -4.08
N ASP A 100 -7.38 2.25 -3.04
CA ASP A 100 -8.25 3.41 -3.13
C ASP A 100 -7.56 4.59 -3.83
N THR A 101 -8.29 5.32 -4.69
CA THR A 101 -7.70 6.43 -5.45
C THR A 101 -7.23 7.55 -4.51
N TRP A 102 -7.91 7.77 -3.39
CA TRP A 102 -7.47 8.72 -2.36
C TRP A 102 -6.13 8.34 -1.73
N PHE A 103 -5.74 7.06 -1.75
CA PHE A 103 -4.43 6.61 -1.26
C PHE A 103 -3.30 7.15 -2.13
N SER A 104 -3.42 7.04 -3.45
CA SER A 104 -2.41 7.59 -4.35
C SER A 104 -2.47 9.12 -4.44
N SER A 105 -3.66 9.73 -4.40
CA SER A 105 -3.81 11.20 -4.35
C SER A 105 -3.16 11.80 -3.09
N GLY A 106 -3.26 11.13 -1.94
CA GLY A 106 -2.61 11.57 -0.69
C GLY A 106 -1.07 11.62 -0.78
N LEU A 107 -0.47 10.86 -1.69
CA LEU A 107 0.97 10.84 -1.92
C LEU A 107 1.45 11.95 -2.88
N TRP A 108 0.55 12.73 -3.48
CA TRP A 108 0.90 13.76 -4.46
C TRP A 108 2.00 14.74 -4.01
N PRO A 109 2.01 15.27 -2.76
CA PRO A 109 3.00 16.24 -2.33
C PRO A 109 4.46 15.75 -2.36
N ILE A 110 4.67 14.43 -2.36
CA ILE A 110 6.00 13.80 -2.37
C ILE A 110 6.25 12.98 -3.65
N GLY A 111 5.22 12.32 -4.19
CA GLY A 111 5.35 11.47 -5.38
C GLY A 111 5.72 12.25 -6.65
N THR A 112 5.28 13.51 -6.75
CA THR A 112 5.68 14.40 -7.85
C THR A 112 7.13 14.86 -7.76
N LEU A 113 7.74 14.74 -6.59
CA LEU A 113 9.12 15.12 -6.32
C LEU A 113 10.07 13.92 -6.42
N GLY A 114 9.59 12.74 -6.82
CA GLY A 114 10.41 11.55 -7.02
C GLY A 114 10.54 10.63 -5.79
N TRP A 115 9.75 10.88 -4.74
CA TRP A 115 9.60 9.90 -3.65
C TRP A 115 9.14 8.55 -4.23
N PRO A 116 9.71 7.40 -3.81
CA PRO A 116 10.46 7.17 -2.56
C PRO A 116 11.95 7.53 -2.56
N GLU A 117 12.51 7.98 -3.70
CA GLU A 117 13.92 8.34 -3.77
C GLU A 117 14.22 9.68 -3.06
N GLN A 118 15.44 9.82 -2.52
CA GLN A 118 15.91 11.05 -1.88
C GLN A 118 16.45 12.02 -2.93
N THR A 119 15.55 12.63 -3.68
CA THR A 119 15.88 13.59 -4.75
C THR A 119 16.18 14.98 -4.18
N ALA A 120 16.92 15.79 -4.96
CA ALA A 120 17.16 17.18 -4.61
C ALA A 120 15.87 18.02 -4.60
N GLU A 121 14.90 17.67 -5.46
CA GLU A 121 13.58 18.30 -5.52
C GLU A 121 12.76 18.02 -4.26
N LEU A 122 12.78 16.78 -3.75
CA LEU A 122 12.08 16.41 -2.53
C LEU A 122 12.63 17.21 -1.34
N GLU A 123 13.96 17.24 -1.18
CA GLU A 123 14.62 17.99 -0.11
C GLU A 123 14.33 19.51 -0.19
N LYS A 124 14.27 20.05 -1.40
CA LYS A 124 14.10 21.50 -1.61
C LYS A 124 12.65 21.97 -1.48
N TYR A 125 11.68 21.17 -1.93
CA TYR A 125 10.30 21.63 -2.11
C TYR A 125 9.29 20.98 -1.16
N PHE A 126 9.70 19.98 -0.37
CA PHE A 126 8.89 19.43 0.71
C PHE A 126 9.49 19.80 2.08
N PRO A 127 8.69 20.29 3.06
CA PRO A 127 7.25 20.50 3.02
C PRO A 127 6.81 21.68 2.14
N THR A 128 5.63 21.57 1.53
CA THR A 128 5.06 22.61 0.65
C THR A 128 4.53 23.82 1.43
N SER A 129 4.46 25.00 0.79
CA SER A 129 4.03 26.24 1.46
C SER A 129 2.52 26.46 1.49
N VAL A 130 1.80 26.15 0.41
CA VAL A 130 0.37 26.41 0.26
C VAL A 130 -0.28 25.30 -0.57
N LEU A 131 -1.39 24.74 -0.07
CA LEU A 131 -2.29 23.86 -0.83
C LEU A 131 -3.59 24.62 -1.12
N VAL A 132 -3.98 24.68 -2.39
CA VAL A 132 -5.23 25.30 -2.82
C VAL A 132 -6.14 24.20 -3.37
N THR A 133 -7.32 24.04 -2.76
CA THR A 133 -8.34 23.05 -3.16
C THR A 133 -9.74 23.56 -2.82
N GLY A 134 -10.77 22.90 -3.34
CA GLY A 134 -12.17 23.09 -2.90
C GLY A 134 -12.40 22.50 -1.51
N PHE A 135 -13.43 22.95 -0.81
CA PHE A 135 -13.74 22.51 0.56
C PHE A 135 -14.23 21.04 0.63
N ASP A 136 -14.55 20.45 -0.51
CA ASP A 136 -15.15 19.13 -0.65
C ASP A 136 -14.16 17.98 -0.51
N ILE A 137 -12.85 18.25 -0.64
CA ILE A 137 -11.76 17.26 -0.64
C ILE A 137 -10.56 17.76 0.17
#